data_AF-D1AWY5-F1
#
_entry.id   AF-D1AWY5-F1
#
_cell.length_a   1.000
_cell.length_b   1.000
_cell.length_c   1.000
_cell.angle_alpha   90.00
_cell.angle_beta   90.00
_cell.angle_gamma   90.00
#
_symmetry.space_group_name_H-M   'P 1'
#
loop_
_entity.id
_entity.type
_entity.pdbx_description
1 polymer ?
#
loop_
_entity_poly.entity_id
_entity_poly.type
_entity_poly.pdbx_seq_one_letter_code
_entity_poly.pdbx_strand_id
1 'polypeptide(L)'
;MKIWLVIILAAIITQLFRISGEFIPIPRTKFMDRFLEAIPISVLVILFFPDIFVSIGSKMYEIMIAVFASLLIIIMTIKNVDLGKIMIIAVVTVVILNLILSKVLI
;
A
#
# COMPACT_ATOMS: atom_id res chain seq x y z
N MET A 1 21.30 -16.34 10.44
CA MET A 1 21.88 -15.12 11.07
C MET A 1 21.43 -15.06 12.53
N LYS A 2 22.32 -14.72 13.46
CA LYS A 2 21.93 -14.52 14.88
C LYS A 2 21.04 -13.28 14.99
N ILE A 3 19.95 -13.37 15.76
CA ILE A 3 18.92 -12.31 15.88
C ILE A 3 19.53 -10.94 16.25
N TRP A 4 20.58 -10.93 17.08
CA TRP A 4 21.32 -9.74 17.49
C TRP A 4 21.96 -8.97 16.33
N LEU A 5 22.45 -9.67 15.31
CA LEU A 5 23.07 -9.05 14.14
C LEU A 5 22.03 -8.30 13.30
N VAL A 6 20.81 -8.82 13.22
CA VAL A 6 19.69 -8.19 12.51
C VAL A 6 19.26 -6.90 13.22
N ILE A 7 19.20 -6.92 14.55
CA ILE A 7 18.82 -5.75 15.36
C ILE A 7 19.85 -4.62 15.19
N ILE A 8 21.14 -4.95 15.27
CA ILE A 8 22.23 -3.97 15.08
C ILE A 8 22.21 -3.40 13.66
N LEU A 9 22.04 -4.25 12.65
CA LEU A 9 21.96 -3.82 11.26
C LEU A 9 20.76 -2.88 11.02
N ALA A 10 19.58 -3.25 11.53
CA ALA A 10 18.38 -2.44 11.43
C ALA A 10 18.57 -1.06 12.10
N ALA A 11 19.15 -1.03 13.30
CA ALA A 11 19.43 0.21 14.02
C ALA A 11 20.37 1.15 13.24
N ILE A 12 21.44 0.62 12.64
CA ILE A 12 22.37 1.40 11.81
C ILE A 12 21.66 1.96 10.58
N ILE A 13 20.87 1.13 9.90
CA ILE A 13 20.11 1.55 8.70
C ILE A 13 19.11 2.65 9.06
N THR A 14 18.33 2.50 10.14
CA THR A 14 17.37 3.50 10.60
C THR A 14 18.06 4.84 10.91
N GLN A 15 19.23 4.79 11.56
CA GLN A 15 19.97 6.00 11.91
C GLN A 15 20.51 6.72 10.65
N LEU A 16 20.99 5.96 9.66
CA LEU A 16 21.45 6.51 8.38
C LEU A 16 20.31 7.19 7.61
N PHE A 17 19.12 6.57 7.55
CA PHE A 17 17.95 7.19 6.92
C PHE A 17 17.54 8.50 7.60
N ARG A 18 17.58 8.54 8.94
CA ARG A 18 17.27 9.75 9.71
C ARG A 18 18.24 10.89 9.37
N ILE A 19 19.53 10.60 9.39
CA ILE A 19 20.58 11.58 9.08
C ILE A 19 20.46 12.05 7.62
N SER A 20 20.22 11.11 6.69
CA SER A 20 20.05 11.44 5.27
C SER A 20 18.88 12.38 5.01
N GLY A 21 17.77 12.26 5.76
CA GLY A 21 16.63 13.17 5.65
C GLY A 21 16.93 14.60 6.13
N GLU A 22 17.95 14.79 6.96
CA GLU A 22 18.35 16.08 7.51
C GLU A 22 19.31 16.84 6.56
N PHE A 23 20.08 16.13 5.74
CA PHE A 23 21.03 16.70 4.77
C PHE A 23 20.47 16.90 3.36
N ILE A 24 19.40 16.20 3.00
CA ILE A 24 18.76 16.34 1.68
C ILE A 24 17.52 17.21 1.85
N PRO A 25 17.59 18.53 1.55
CA PRO A 25 16.40 19.37 1.57
C PRO A 25 15.40 18.82 0.57
N ILE A 26 14.25 18.40 1.08
CA ILE A 26 13.16 17.88 0.27
C ILE A 26 12.70 19.01 -0.68
N PRO A 27 12.79 18.82 -2.00
CA PRO A 27 12.35 19.83 -2.95
C PRO A 27 10.84 20.05 -2.80
N ARG A 28 10.41 21.26 -2.39
CA ARG A 28 9.01 21.69 -2.19
C ARG A 28 8.25 21.83 -3.51
N THR A 29 8.25 20.79 -4.32
CA THR A 29 7.50 20.73 -5.57
C THR A 29 6.17 20.03 -5.32
N LYS A 30 5.13 20.41 -6.06
CA LYS A 30 3.80 19.78 -5.98
C LYS A 30 3.84 18.24 -6.13
N PHE A 31 4.84 17.72 -6.85
CA PHE A 31 5.07 16.29 -6.97
C PHE A 31 5.59 15.68 -5.67
N MET A 32 6.62 16.29 -5.06
CA MET A 32 7.25 15.78 -3.85
C MET A 32 6.29 15.81 -2.66
N ASP A 33 5.45 16.85 -2.54
CA ASP A 33 4.44 16.92 -1.48
C ASP A 33 3.42 15.78 -1.62
N ARG A 34 2.92 15.52 -2.83
CA ARG A 34 2.03 14.38 -3.11
C ARG A 34 2.71 13.02 -2.90
N PHE A 35 3.99 12.91 -3.22
CA PHE A 35 4.77 11.69 -3.01
C PHE A 35 4.93 11.40 -1.51
N LEU A 36 5.29 12.41 -0.72
CA LEU A 36 5.42 12.29 0.73
C LEU A 36 4.08 12.02 1.42
N GLU A 37 2.97 12.58 0.93
CA GLU A 37 1.62 12.22 1.39
C GLU A 37 1.28 10.76 1.03
N ALA A 38 1.69 10.27 -0.14
CA ALA A 38 1.41 8.92 -0.58
C ALA A 38 2.18 7.85 0.21
N ILE A 39 3.35 8.16 0.79
CA ILE A 39 4.17 7.19 1.55
C ILE A 39 3.39 6.63 2.76
N PRO A 40 2.92 7.42 3.74
CA PRO A 40 2.13 6.92 4.86
C PRO A 40 0.90 6.14 4.41
N ILE A 41 0.28 6.57 3.32
CA ILE A 41 -0.94 5.98 2.77
C ILE A 41 -0.66 4.61 2.17
N SER A 42 0.42 4.47 1.40
CA SER A 42 0.86 3.17 0.88
C SER A 42 1.19 2.19 2.02
N VAL A 43 1.86 2.66 3.07
CA VAL A 43 2.15 1.84 4.25
C VAL A 43 0.87 1.43 4.97
N LEU A 44 -0.07 2.36 5.18
CA LEU A 44 -1.38 2.08 5.77
C LEU A 44 -2.17 1.06 4.95
N VAL A 45 -2.21 1.22 3.62
CA VAL A 45 -2.90 0.29 2.72
C VAL A 45 -2.29 -1.11 2.80
N ILE A 46 -0.95 -1.22 2.86
CA ILE A 46 -0.26 -2.52 3.00
C ILE A 46 -0.53 -3.14 4.39
N LEU A 47 -0.58 -2.34 5.45
CA LEU A 47 -0.82 -2.82 6.82
C LEU A 47 -2.28 -3.21 7.08
N PHE A 48 -3.24 -2.46 6.53
CA PHE A 48 -4.67 -2.75 6.67
C PHE A 48 -5.15 -3.85 5.72
N PHE A 49 -4.51 -3.97 4.55
CA PHE A 49 -4.86 -4.95 3.54
C PHE A 49 -3.65 -5.81 3.15
N PRO A 50 -3.02 -6.50 4.11
CA PRO A 50 -1.93 -7.41 3.80
C PRO A 50 -2.42 -8.45 2.79
N ASP A 51 -3.66 -8.90 2.86
CA ASP A 51 -4.21 -9.90 1.94
C ASP A 51 -4.27 -9.44 0.48
N ILE A 52 -4.39 -8.13 0.19
CA ILE A 52 -4.35 -7.62 -1.20
C ILE A 52 -2.94 -7.75 -1.81
N PHE A 53 -1.89 -7.66 -0.98
CA PHE A 53 -0.50 -7.63 -1.44
C PHE A 53 0.30 -8.91 -1.12
N VAL A 54 -0.10 -9.63 -0.08
CA VAL A 54 0.55 -10.83 0.48
C VAL A 54 -0.26 -12.09 0.15
N SER A 55 -1.58 -11.97 -0.05
CA SER A 55 -2.48 -13.05 -0.49
C SER A 55 -3.00 -12.80 -1.90
N ILE A 56 -2.09 -12.60 -2.85
CA ILE A 56 -2.39 -13.06 -4.22
C ILE A 56 -2.40 -14.59 -4.12
N GLY A 57 -3.50 -15.20 -3.69
CA GLY A 57 -3.56 -16.66 -3.61
C GLY A 57 -3.39 -17.25 -5.00
N SER A 58 -3.09 -18.54 -5.03
CA SER A 58 -2.72 -19.26 -6.25
C SER A 58 -3.85 -19.39 -7.28
N LYS A 59 -5.06 -18.94 -6.95
CA LYS A 59 -6.24 -19.06 -7.80
C LYS A 59 -6.42 -17.83 -8.67
N MET A 60 -6.67 -18.06 -9.96
CA MET A 60 -6.90 -17.04 -10.99
C MET A 60 -7.88 -15.93 -10.56
N TYR A 61 -8.93 -16.25 -9.79
CA TYR A 61 -9.92 -15.25 -9.39
C TYR A 61 -9.38 -14.22 -8.39
N GLU A 62 -8.46 -14.60 -7.51
CA GLU A 62 -7.87 -13.69 -6.51
C GLU A 62 -6.94 -12.68 -7.18
N ILE A 63 -6.16 -13.15 -8.16
CA ILE A 63 -5.34 -12.31 -9.04
C ILE A 63 -6.23 -11.30 -9.78
N MET A 64 -7.35 -11.75 -10.37
CA MET A 64 -8.27 -10.85 -11.07
C MET A 64 -8.86 -9.77 -10.14
N ILE A 65 -9.21 -10.13 -8.90
CA ILE A 65 -9.71 -9.17 -7.90
C ILE A 65 -8.64 -8.13 -7.55
N ALA A 66 -7.39 -8.55 -7.35
CA ALA A 66 -6.29 -7.65 -7.05
C ALA A 66 -5.98 -6.68 -8.21
N VAL A 67 -6.02 -7.17 -9.45
CA VAL A 67 -5.85 -6.34 -10.65
C VAL A 67 -7.02 -5.35 -10.80
N PHE A 68 -8.25 -5.80 -10.53
CA PHE A 68 -9.42 -4.91 -10.58
C PHE A 68 -9.37 -3.83 -9.49
N ALA A 69 -9.01 -4.19 -8.26
CA ALA A 69 -8.88 -3.26 -7.15
C ALA A 69 -7.80 -2.21 -7.40
N SER A 70 -6.63 -2.62 -7.93
CA SER A 70 -5.55 -1.70 -8.26
C SER A 70 -5.94 -0.74 -9.40
N LEU A 71 -6.62 -1.21 -10.44
CA LEU A 71 -7.19 -0.35 -11.50
C LEU A 71 -8.18 0.68 -10.93
N LEU A 72 -9.05 0.25 -10.02
CA LEU A 72 -10.05 1.13 -9.40
C LEU A 72 -9.37 2.24 -8.59
N ILE A 73 -8.35 1.90 -7.80
CA ILE A 73 -7.55 2.87 -7.04
C ILE A 73 -6.85 3.87 -7.98
N ILE A 74 -6.27 3.39 -9.09
CA ILE A 74 -5.61 4.26 -10.09
C ILE A 74 -6.63 5.26 -10.67
N ILE A 75 -7.80 4.80 -11.07
CA ILE A 75 -8.85 5.66 -11.64
C ILE A 75 -9.29 6.72 -10.64
N MET A 76 -9.49 6.34 -9.37
CA MET A 76 -9.91 7.29 -8.32
C MET A 76 -8.80 8.29 -7.98
N THR A 77 -7.54 7.86 -8.04
CA THR A 77 -6.38 8.73 -7.83
C THR A 77 -6.25 9.76 -8.96
N ILE A 78 -6.44 9.35 -10.22
CA ILE A 78 -6.45 10.27 -11.37
C ILE A 78 -7.58 11.30 -11.24
N LYS A 79 -8.74 10.89 -10.71
CA LYS A 79 -9.87 11.78 -10.43
C LYS A 79 -9.67 12.72 -9.23
N ASN A 80 -8.49 12.72 -8.59
CA ASN A 80 -8.19 13.48 -7.38
C ASN A 80 -9.25 13.30 -6.27
N VAL A 81 -9.77 12.08 -6.12
CA VAL A 81 -10.67 11.76 -5.00
C VAL A 81 -9.87 11.80 -3.70
N ASP A 82 -10.49 12.30 -2.63
CA ASP A 82 -9.90 12.33 -1.30
C ASP A 82 -9.43 10.94 -0.88
N LEU A 83 -8.19 10.84 -0.38
CA LEU A 83 -7.51 9.58 -0.08
C LEU A 83 -8.29 8.74 0.95
N GLY A 84 -8.96 9.39 1.92
CA GLY A 84 -9.81 8.69 2.88
C GLY A 84 -11.01 8.00 2.22
N LYS A 85 -11.57 8.63 1.17
CA LYS A 85 -12.68 8.04 0.40
C LYS A 85 -12.21 6.92 -0.51
N ILE A 86 -11.04 7.05 -1.13
CA ILE A 86 -10.43 5.98 -1.94
C ILE A 86 -10.25 4.73 -1.09
N MET A 87 -9.74 4.90 0.13
CA MET A 87 -9.57 3.80 1.08
C MET A 87 -10.89 3.11 1.38
N ILE A 88 -11.93 3.82 1.84
CA ILE A 88 -13.21 3.19 2.21
C ILE A 88 -13.84 2.47 1.00
N ILE A 89 -13.82 3.09 -0.18
CA ILE A 89 -14.47 2.54 -1.37
C ILE A 89 -13.72 1.31 -1.91
N ALA A 90 -12.39 1.35 -1.95
CA ALA A 90 -11.59 0.21 -2.38
C ALA A 90 -11.84 -1.01 -1.47
N VAL A 91 -11.94 -0.79 -0.16
CA VAL A 91 -12.17 -1.85 0.83
C VAL A 91 -13.53 -2.48 0.67
N VAL A 92 -14.59 -1.65 0.64
CA VAL A 92 -15.95 -2.12 0.47
C VAL A 92 -16.07 -2.90 -0.84
N THR A 93 -15.45 -2.42 -1.91
CA THR A 93 -15.49 -3.09 -3.22
C THR A 93 -14.77 -4.43 -3.19
N VAL A 94 -13.56 -4.50 -2.64
CA VAL A 94 -12.78 -5.75 -2.56
C VAL A 94 -13.47 -6.77 -1.67
N VAL A 95 -13.99 -6.36 -0.51
CA VAL A 95 -14.71 -7.24 0.41
C VAL A 95 -15.98 -7.78 -0.25
N ILE A 96 -16.78 -6.93 -0.88
CA ILE A 96 -18.00 -7.35 -1.60
C ILE A 96 -17.63 -8.30 -2.74
N LEU A 97 -16.61 -7.98 -3.53
CA LEU A 97 -16.22 -8.77 -4.68
C LEU A 97 -15.68 -10.14 -4.27
N ASN A 98 -14.90 -10.20 -3.18
CA ASN A 98 -14.45 -11.45 -2.59
C ASN A 98 -15.62 -12.28 -2.05
N LEU A 99 -16.57 -11.66 -1.35
CA LEU A 99 -17.74 -12.35 -0.80
C LEU A 99 -18.66 -12.89 -1.91
N ILE A 100 -18.81 -12.16 -3.01
CA ILE A 100 -19.57 -12.62 -4.20
C ILE A 100 -18.83 -13.77 -4.89
N LEU A 101 -17.55 -13.59 -5.25
CA LEU A 101 -16.82 -14.63 -5.97
C LEU A 101 -16.60 -15.88 -5.14
N SER A 102 -16.33 -15.75 -3.84
CA SER A 102 -16.24 -16.89 -2.93
C SER A 102 -17.53 -17.69 -2.86
N LYS A 103 -18.70 -17.06 -3.06
CA LYS A 103 -20.01 -17.73 -3.00
C LYS A 103 -20.47 -18.29 -4.34
N VAL A 104 -19.95 -17.76 -5.44
CA VAL A 104 -20.28 -18.17 -6.82
C VAL A 104 -19.36 -19.28 -7.33
N LEU A 105 -18.16 -19.42 -6.76
CA LEU A 105 -17.12 -20.36 -7.21
C LEU A 105 -16.92 -21.57 -6.26
N ILE A 106 -17.79 -21.71 -5.25
CA ILE A 106 -18.04 -22.93 -4.46
C ILE A 106 -19.27 -23.62 -5.05
#